data_AF-A0A1I5WI69-F1
#
_entry.id   AF-A0A1I5WI69-F1
#
_cell.length_a   1.000
_cell.length_b   1.000
_cell.length_c   1.000
_cell.angle_alpha   90.00
_cell.angle_beta   90.00
_cell.angle_gamma   90.00
#
_symmetry.space_group_name_H-M   'P 1'
#
loop_
_entity.id
_entity.type
_entity.pdbx_description
1 polymer ?
#
loop_
_entity_poly.entity_id
_entity_poly.type
_entity_poly.pdbx_seq_one_letter_code
_entity_poly.pdbx_strand_id
1 'polypeptide(L)' 'MLITANQPFGEWNRVFPDPAMTLAAIDRLVHHATIVEMNVESYRRRTALERKRGPGRPPSHATPKTVAD' A
#
# COMPACT_ATOMS: atom_id res chain seq x y z
N MET A 1 8.94 13.04 16.59
CA MET A 1 7.74 12.89 15.74
C MET A 1 8.02 11.78 14.73
N LEU A 2 7.04 10.93 14.42
CA LEU A 2 7.16 9.90 13.39
C LEU A 2 6.06 10.10 12.36
N ILE A 3 6.43 10.12 11.08
CA ILE A 3 5.51 10.30 9.96
C ILE A 3 5.76 9.17 8.96
N THR A 4 4.69 8.63 8.39
CA THR A 4 4.74 7.67 7.30
C THR A 4 4.15 8.30 6.05
N ALA A 5 4.82 8.20 4.92
CA ALA A 5 4.33 8.65 3.63
C ALA A 5 4.41 7.51 2.61
N ASN A 6 3.37 7.38 1.80
CA ASN A 6 3.32 6.40 0.70
C ASN A 6 3.73 7.01 -0.65
N GLN A 7 4.04 8.31 -0.69
CA GLN A 7 4.46 9.03 -1.88
C GLN A 7 5.81 9.71 -1.64
N PRO A 8 6.72 9.72 -2.63
CA PRO A 8 7.98 10.42 -2.52
C PRO A 8 7.75 11.94 -2.47
N PHE A 9 8.70 12.70 -1.91
CA PHE A 9 8.57 14.14 -1.71
C PHE A 9 8.28 14.92 -3.01
N GLY A 10 8.79 14.46 -4.16
CA GLY A 10 8.51 15.08 -5.46
C GLY A 10 7.03 15.06 -5.87
N GLU A 11 6.24 14.14 -5.31
CA GLU A 11 4.80 14.04 -5.58
C GLU A 11 3.94 14.84 -4.60
N TRP A 12 4.53 15.48 -3.59
CA TRP A 12 3.79 16.19 -2.56
C TRP A 12 3.13 17.48 -3.04
N ASN A 13 3.51 17.99 -4.22
CA ASN A 13 2.79 19.09 -4.88
C ASN A 13 1.33 18.73 -5.25
N ARG A 14 0.97 17.44 -5.22
CA ARG A 14 -0.43 16.99 -5.37
C ARG A 14 -1.19 17.01 -4.04
N VAL A 15 -0.47 17.04 -2.93
CA VAL A 15 -1.02 16.96 -1.56
C VAL A 15 -1.25 18.37 -1.02
N PHE A 16 -0.29 19.27 -1.23
CA PHE A 16 -0.39 20.67 -0.84
C PHE A 16 -0.90 21.51 -2.03
N PRO A 17 -1.78 22.48 -1.79
CA PRO A 17 -2.35 23.32 -2.84
C PRO A 17 -1.35 24.30 -3.45
N ASP A 18 -0.31 24.68 -2.70
CA ASP A 18 0.71 25.64 -3.12
C ASP A 18 2.12 25.00 -3.09
N PRO A 19 2.89 25.07 -4.19
CA PRO A 19 4.23 24.50 -4.25
C PRO A 19 5.22 25.10 -3.23
N ALA A 20 5.12 26.38 -2.91
CA ALA A 20 6.01 27.00 -1.93
C ALA A 20 5.72 26.48 -0.52
N MET A 21 4.44 26.25 -0.20
CA MET A 21 4.02 25.58 1.03
C MET A 21 4.56 24.14 1.10
N THR A 22 4.49 23.37 0.01
CA THR A 22 5.07 22.01 -0.05
C THR A 22 6.55 22.02 0.35
N LEU A 23 7.32 22.92 -0.26
CA LEU A 23 8.76 23.04 -0.02
C LEU A 23 9.05 23.42 1.43
N ALA A 24 8.34 24.42 1.96
CA ALA A 24 8.50 24.87 3.35
C ALA A 24 8.13 23.78 4.37
N ALA A 25 7.13 22.94 4.06
CA ALA A 25 6.76 21.81 4.91
C ALA A 25 7.84 20.72 4.89
N ILE A 26 8.30 20.33 3.70
CA ILE A 26 9.36 19.31 3.55
C ILE A 26 10.62 19.78 4.27
N ASP A 27 11.08 21.00 4.04
CA ASP A 27 12.29 21.58 4.65
C ASP A 27 12.29 21.44 6.17
N ARG A 28 11.21 21.89 6.82
CA ARG A 28 11.05 21.79 8.28
C ARG A 28 10.98 20.35 8.77
N LEU A 29 10.34 19.46 8.01
CA LEU A 29 10.22 18.04 8.38
C LEU A 29 11.56 17.31 8.27
N VAL A 30 12.37 17.60 7.25
CA VAL A 30 13.62 16.87 7.00
C VAL A 30 14.82 17.45 7.75
N HIS A 31 14.77 18.71 8.20
CA HIS A 31 15.89 19.40 8.85
C HIS A 31 16.54 18.61 10.01
N HIS A 32 15.74 17.89 10.79
CA HIS A 32 16.22 17.02 11.88
C HIS A 32 15.61 15.61 11.82
N ALA A 33 15.32 15.09 10.62
CA ALA A 33 14.78 13.76 10.45
C ALA A 33 15.81 12.75 9.97
N THR A 34 15.61 11.49 10.36
CA THR A 34 16.22 10.35 9.69
C THR A 34 15.18 9.76 8.74
N ILE A 35 15.48 9.74 7.44
CA ILE A 35 14.58 9.20 6.41
C ILE A 35 14.86 7.71 6.27
N VAL A 36 13.82 6.89 6.40
CA VAL A 36 13.90 5.44 6.18
C VAL A 36 12.98 5.08 5.01
N GLU A 37 13.58 4.68 3.90
CA GLU A 37 12.86 4.27 2.71
C GLU A 37 12.44 2.80 2.80
N MET A 38 11.14 2.53 2.57
CA MET A 38 10.57 1.19 2.71
C MET A 38 10.31 0.55 1.34
N ASN A 39 11.34 -0.07 0.77
CA ASN A 39 11.27 -0.78 -0.52
C ASN A 39 11.00 -2.30 -0.37
N VAL A 40 10.15 -2.66 0.58
CA VAL A 40 9.83 -4.06 0.91
C VAL A 40 8.51 -4.51 0.30
N GLU A 41 8.35 -5.81 0.11
CA GLU A 41 7.07 -6.38 -0.33
C GLU A 41 5.95 -6.06 0.68
N SER A 42 4.76 -5.73 0.16
CA SER A 42 3.58 -5.52 0.99
C SER A 42 3.29 -6.75 1.85
N TYR A 43 3.33 -6.55 3.17
CA TYR A 43 2.95 -7.58 4.14
C TYR A 43 1.58 -8.18 3.84
N ARG A 44 0.60 -7.33 3.49
CA ARG A 44 -0.77 -7.77 3.16
C ARG A 44 -0.80 -8.67 1.94
N ARG A 45 0.00 -8.35 0.91
CA ARG A 45 0.11 -9.18 -0.30
C ARG A 45 0.70 -10.54 0.03
N ARG A 46 1.80 -10.58 0.77
CA ARG A 46 2.45 -11.84 1.19
C ARG A 46 1.48 -12.75 1.95
N THR A 47 0.81 -12.22 2.97
CA THR A 47 -0.18 -12.97 3.75
C THR A 47 -1.36 -13.46 2.90
N ALA A 48 -1.83 -12.65 1.95
CA ALA A 48 -2.89 -13.07 1.02
C ALA A 48 -2.44 -14.21 0.10
N LEU A 49 -1.19 -14.18 -0.38
CA LEU A 49 -0.61 -15.27 -1.17
C LEU A 49 -0.44 -16.55 -0.35
N GLU A 50 0.01 -16.45 0.90
CA GLU A 50 0.13 -17.59 1.82
C GLU A 50 -1.23 -18.24 2.10
N ARG A 51 -2.27 -17.44 2.36
CA ARG A 51 -3.64 -17.96 2.54
C ARG A 51 -4.19 -18.68 1.31
N LYS A 52 -3.85 -18.20 0.11
CA LYS A 52 -4.23 -18.86 -1.16
C LYS A 52 -3.46 -20.17 -1.42
N ARG A 53 -2.30 -20.36 -0.80
CA ARG A 53 -1.49 -21.58 -0.91
C ARG A 53 -1.96 -22.73 0.00
N GLY A 54 -2.78 -22.43 1.01
CA GLY A 54 -3.43 -23.47 1.81
C GLY A 54 -4.44 -24.27 0.99
N PRO A 55 -4.84 -25.48 1.44
CA PRO A 55 -5.86 -26.26 0.75
C PRO A 55 -7.10 -25.37 0.57
N GLY A 56 -7.46 -25.13 -0.69
CA GLY A 56 -8.57 -24.26 -1.05
C GLY A 56 -9.78 -24.61 -0.20
N ARG A 57 -10.52 -23.58 0.26
CA ARG A 57 -11.72 -23.81 1.09
C ARG A 57 -12.59 -24.85 0.36
N PRO A 58 -12.93 -25.98 1.01
CA PRO A 58 -13.74 -26.99 0.35
C PRO A 58 -15.03 -26.34 -0.16
N PRO A 59 -15.44 -26.64 -1.39
CA PRO A 59 -16.60 -26.00 -2.00
C PRO A 59 -17.82 -26.23 -1.10
N SER A 60 -18.42 -25.14 -0.60
CA SER A 60 -19.60 -25.19 0.27
C SER A 60 -20.86 -25.64 -0.48
N HIS A 61 -20.87 -25.48 -1.80
CA HIS A 61 -21.98 -25.89 -2.66
C HIS A 61 -21.44 -26.42 -3.98
N ALA A 62 -21.91 -27.59 -4.40
CA ALA A 62 -21.70 -28.10 -5.74
C ALA A 62 -22.61 -27.33 -6.70
N THR A 63 -22.05 -26.63 -7.68
CA THR A 63 -22.82 -26.06 -8.79
C THR A 63 -23.39 -27.24 -9.59
N PRO A 64 -24.73 -27.40 -9.68
CA PRO A 64 -25.31 -28.42 -10.54
C PRO A 64 -24.88 -28.16 -11.98
N LYS A 65 -24.30 -29.16 -12.64
CA LYS A 65 -24.07 -29.07 -14.08
C LYS A 65 -25.44 -29.07 -14.76
N THR A 66 -25.79 -27.98 -15.43
CA THR A 66 -26.93 -27.97 -16.35
C THR A 66 -26.61 -28.95 -17.47
N VAL A 67 -27.28 -30.10 -17.46
CA VAL A 67 -27.28 -31.03 -18.59
C VAL A 67 -28.20 -30.40 -19.63
N ALA A 68 -27.62 -29.97 -20.76
CA ALA A 68 -28.40 -29.56 -21.91
C ALA A 68 -28.80 -30.82 -22.67
N ASP A 69 -30.12 -31.00 -22.87
CA ASP A 69 -30.71 -31.92 -23.86
C ASP A 69 -30.45 -31.44 -25.29
#